data_AF-A0A922JP32-F1
#
_entry.id   AF-A0A922JP32-F1
#
_cell.length_a   1.000
_cell.length_b   1.000
_cell.length_c   1.000
_cell.angle_alpha   90.00
_cell.angle_beta   90.00
_cell.angle_gamma   90.00
#
_symmetry.space_group_name_H-M   'P 1'
#
loop_
_entity.id
_entity.type
_entity.pdbx_description
1 polymer ?
#
loop_
_entity_poly.entity_id
_entity_poly.type
_entity_poly.pdbx_seq_one_letter_code
_entity_poly.pdbx_strand_id
1 'polypeptide(L)'
;MSGGIQDVRAEDITAINTQSGIRIKTAIGRGAYVKDIYVRRMTLPTMKWVFLMSGSYNQHLDTNFDPKAIPEIKRINYRDIVTTNVTSAARLEGIAQDRFTGICISNVTISLSKTPKKL
;
A
#
# COMPACT_ATOMS: atom_id res chain seq x y z
N MET A 1 10.67 -12.42 -13.70
CA MET A 1 9.34 -12.46 -13.04
C MET A 1 9.53 -12.27 -11.54
N SER A 2 8.64 -11.54 -10.85
CA SER A 2 8.74 -11.37 -9.40
C SER A 2 8.45 -12.68 -8.66
N GLY A 3 9.10 -12.90 -7.51
CA GLY A 3 9.01 -14.17 -6.76
C GLY A 3 7.76 -14.34 -5.89
N GLY A 4 6.97 -13.28 -5.72
CA GLY A 4 5.81 -13.26 -4.82
C GLY A 4 6.17 -12.88 -3.37
N ILE A 5 5.21 -12.32 -2.66
CA ILE A 5 5.31 -11.91 -1.25
C ILE A 5 4.08 -12.45 -0.52
N GLN A 6 4.30 -13.21 0.55
CA GLN A 6 3.23 -13.78 1.35
C GLN A 6 3.57 -13.82 2.83
N ASP A 7 2.54 -13.71 3.67
CA ASP A 7 2.59 -13.89 5.12
C ASP A 7 3.54 -12.93 5.84
N VAL A 8 3.37 -11.63 5.53
CA VAL A 8 4.18 -10.56 6.11
C VAL A 8 3.42 -9.89 7.24
N ARG A 9 4.09 -9.70 8.37
CA ARG A 9 3.59 -9.00 9.55
C ARG A 9 4.44 -7.77 9.85
N ALA A 10 3.80 -6.61 9.99
CA ALA A 10 4.44 -5.37 10.40
C ALA A 10 3.66 -4.78 11.58
N GLU A 11 4.31 -4.72 12.76
CA GLU A 11 3.64 -4.41 14.02
C GLU A 11 4.45 -3.44 14.87
N ASP A 12 3.78 -2.62 15.67
CA ASP A 12 4.39 -1.73 16.66
C ASP A 12 5.37 -0.70 16.05
N ILE A 13 4.94 -0.07 14.96
CA ILE A 13 5.76 0.84 14.17
C ILE A 13 5.37 2.29 14.43
N THR A 14 6.37 3.13 14.68
CA THR A 14 6.24 4.59 14.61
C THR A 14 7.00 5.11 13.40
N ALA A 15 6.32 5.80 12.48
CA ALA A 15 6.94 6.37 11.29
C ALA A 15 6.63 7.87 11.20
N ILE A 16 7.68 8.69 11.32
CA ILE A 16 7.59 10.15 11.49
C ILE A 16 8.04 10.84 10.21
N ASN A 17 7.30 11.87 9.77
CA ASN A 17 7.68 12.72 8.64
C ASN A 17 7.93 11.92 7.34
N THR A 18 7.08 10.93 7.06
CA THR A 18 7.23 10.05 5.91
C THR A 18 6.32 10.46 4.74
N GLN A 19 6.69 10.07 3.52
CA GLN A 19 5.81 10.30 2.38
C GLN A 19 4.58 9.40 2.42
N SER A 20 4.73 8.14 2.81
CA SER A 20 3.65 7.17 2.92
C SER A 20 3.83 6.30 4.15
N GLY A 21 2.73 6.00 4.86
CA GLY A 21 2.71 5.02 5.94
C GLY A 21 2.89 3.60 5.41
N ILE A 22 1.83 3.02 4.83
CA ILE A 22 1.88 1.70 4.23
C ILE A 22 1.70 1.79 2.73
N ARG A 23 2.63 1.19 1.98
CA ARG A 23 2.67 1.27 0.53
C ARG A 23 2.80 -0.10 -0.14
N ILE A 24 1.84 -0.44 -1.00
CA ILE A 24 1.87 -1.61 -1.88
C ILE A 24 2.06 -1.14 -3.33
N LYS A 25 3.03 -1.71 -4.03
CA LYS A 25 3.37 -1.35 -5.41
C LYS A 25 3.38 -2.60 -6.27
N THR A 26 2.75 -2.53 -7.42
CA THR A 26 2.85 -3.56 -8.44
C THR A 26 2.58 -2.97 -9.83
N ALA A 27 2.70 -3.80 -10.86
CA ALA A 27 2.32 -3.48 -12.23
C ALA A 27 2.05 -4.76 -13.03
N ILE A 28 1.35 -4.61 -14.15
CA ILE A 28 1.39 -5.60 -15.23
C ILE A 28 2.88 -5.84 -15.59
N GLY A 29 3.26 -7.10 -15.71
CA GLY A 29 4.64 -7.52 -15.95
C GLY A 29 5.39 -8.04 -14.71
N ARG A 30 4.81 -7.89 -13.52
CA ARG A 30 5.39 -8.45 -12.27
C ARG A 30 5.06 -9.93 -12.10
N GLY A 31 3.81 -10.31 -12.38
CA GLY A 31 3.28 -11.65 -12.08
C GLY A 31 3.25 -11.96 -10.58
N ALA A 32 3.16 -13.26 -10.26
CA ALA A 32 3.13 -13.78 -8.89
C ALA A 32 2.04 -13.12 -8.02
N TYR A 33 2.34 -12.73 -6.79
CA TYR A 33 1.36 -12.27 -5.82
C TYR A 33 1.94 -11.37 -4.73
N VAL A 34 1.09 -10.54 -4.14
CA VAL A 34 1.28 -9.92 -2.81
C VAL A 34 0.03 -10.25 -2.00
N LYS A 35 0.15 -11.19 -1.06
CA LYS A 35 -1.00 -11.67 -0.29
C LYS A 35 -0.71 -11.94 1.16
N ASP A 36 -1.75 -12.01 1.99
CA ASP A 36 -1.62 -12.29 3.42
C ASP A 36 -0.68 -11.29 4.12
N ILE A 37 -1.00 -10.00 3.94
CA ILE A 37 -0.25 -8.91 4.56
C ILE A 37 -1.04 -8.42 5.77
N TYR A 38 -0.36 -8.35 6.92
CA TYR A 38 -0.96 -7.97 8.19
C TYR A 38 -0.17 -6.83 8.81
N VAL A 39 -0.81 -5.67 8.95
CA VAL A 39 -0.20 -4.47 9.53
C VAL A 39 -1.04 -3.99 10.68
N ARG A 40 -0.44 -3.85 11.86
CA ARG A 40 -1.17 -3.35 13.04
C ARG A 40 -0.36 -2.53 14.02
N ARG A 41 -1.07 -1.80 14.88
CA ARG A 41 -0.49 -0.99 15.97
C ARG A 41 0.56 -0.01 15.45
N MET A 42 0.12 0.90 14.58
CA MET A 42 1.01 1.92 14.03
C MET A 42 0.63 3.32 14.51
N THR A 43 1.66 4.12 14.81
CA THR A 43 1.53 5.56 15.07
C THR A 43 2.27 6.35 13.99
N LEU A 44 1.53 7.19 13.29
CA LEU A 44 1.94 7.72 11.99
C LEU A 44 1.81 9.26 11.93
N PRO A 45 2.66 10.02 12.64
CA PRO A 45 2.59 11.47 12.65
C PRO A 45 3.22 12.08 11.39
N THR A 46 2.50 13.04 10.80
CA THR A 46 2.94 13.87 9.67
C THR A 46 3.33 13.05 8.43
N MET A 47 2.38 12.83 7.53
CA MET A 47 2.64 12.14 6.26
C MET A 47 1.74 12.58 5.12
N LYS A 48 2.14 12.26 3.88
CA LYS A 48 1.30 12.55 2.70
C LYS A 48 0.17 11.53 2.55
N TRP A 49 0.45 10.23 2.64
CA TRP A 49 -0.54 9.16 2.45
C TRP A 49 -0.49 8.12 3.58
N VAL A 50 -1.62 7.76 4.20
CA VAL A 50 -1.62 6.62 5.15
C VAL A 50 -1.52 5.31 4.37
N PHE A 51 -2.45 5.09 3.44
CA PHE A 51 -2.50 3.89 2.62
C PHE A 51 -2.27 4.25 1.15
N LEU A 52 -1.24 3.70 0.55
CA LEU A 52 -0.93 3.92 -0.86
C LEU A 52 -0.81 2.59 -1.61
N MET A 53 -1.72 2.34 -2.54
CA MET A 53 -1.61 1.25 -3.50
C MET A 53 -1.46 1.81 -4.90
N SER A 54 -0.55 1.24 -5.68
CA SER A 54 -0.36 1.58 -7.09
C SER A 54 -0.14 0.31 -7.92
N GLY A 55 -1.03 0.09 -8.88
CA GLY A 55 -0.93 -0.95 -9.90
C GLY A 55 -0.17 -0.54 -11.17
N SER A 56 0.50 0.61 -11.17
CA SER A 56 1.20 1.18 -12.34
C SER A 56 2.70 1.38 -12.12
N TYR A 57 3.30 0.71 -11.13
CA TYR A 57 4.71 0.87 -10.76
C TYR A 57 5.64 -0.02 -11.62
N ASN A 58 5.93 0.43 -12.84
CA ASN A 58 6.55 -0.32 -13.93
C ASN A 58 8.10 -0.18 -14.05
N GLN A 59 8.82 0.00 -12.94
CA GLN A 59 10.29 0.07 -12.95
C GLN A 59 10.93 -1.32 -12.96
N HIS A 60 11.46 -1.77 -14.09
CA HIS A 60 12.16 -3.05 -14.23
C HIS A 60 13.68 -2.85 -14.38
N LEU A 61 14.49 -3.80 -13.89
CA LEU A 61 15.95 -3.76 -14.04
C LEU A 61 16.40 -4.06 -15.48
N ASP A 62 15.64 -4.88 -16.19
CA ASP A 62 15.85 -5.25 -17.59
C ASP A 62 14.51 -5.45 -18.31
N THR A 63 14.58 -5.80 -19.60
CA THR A 63 13.42 -6.05 -20.47
C THR A 63 13.03 -7.53 -20.56
N ASN A 64 13.68 -8.43 -19.82
CA ASN A 64 13.52 -9.88 -19.91
C ASN A 64 12.40 -10.40 -18.98
N PHE A 65 11.29 -9.67 -18.88
CA PHE A 65 10.10 -10.07 -18.13
C PHE A 65 8.93 -10.35 -19.06
N ASP A 66 7.95 -11.13 -18.61
CA ASP A 66 6.71 -11.33 -19.34
C ASP A 66 5.81 -10.09 -19.17
N PRO A 67 5.58 -9.27 -20.21
CA PRO A 67 4.77 -8.05 -20.12
C PRO A 67 3.28 -8.33 -19.93
N LYS A 68 2.84 -9.59 -19.97
CA LYS A 68 1.44 -10.00 -19.74
C LYS A 68 1.22 -10.56 -18.35
N ALA A 69 2.26 -10.70 -17.54
CA ALA A 69 2.15 -11.30 -16.22
C ALA A 69 1.34 -10.42 -15.25
N ILE A 70 0.19 -10.89 -14.80
CA ILE A 70 -0.70 -10.19 -13.87
C ILE A 70 -0.44 -10.64 -12.42
N PRO A 71 -0.19 -9.71 -11.48
CA PRO A 71 0.07 -10.02 -10.07
C PRO A 71 -1.24 -10.16 -9.26
N GLU A 72 -1.41 -11.22 -8.46
CA GLU A 72 -2.55 -11.32 -7.52
C GLU A 72 -2.31 -10.45 -6.27
N ILE A 73 -3.16 -9.46 -6.01
CA ILE A 73 -3.11 -8.65 -4.78
C ILE A 73 -4.31 -8.98 -3.90
N LYS A 74 -4.08 -9.60 -2.74
CA LYS A 74 -5.16 -10.22 -1.97
C LYS A 74 -4.94 -10.25 -0.46
N ARG A 75 -6.00 -10.11 0.34
CA ARG A 75 -5.96 -10.25 1.82
C ARG A 75 -4.91 -9.33 2.44
N ILE A 76 -5.14 -8.03 2.29
CA ILE A 76 -4.32 -6.97 2.86
C ILE A 76 -5.07 -6.40 4.06
N ASN A 77 -4.50 -6.51 5.25
CA ASN A 77 -5.16 -6.20 6.50
C ASN A 77 -4.43 -5.08 7.23
N TYR A 78 -5.14 -3.98 7.49
CA TYR A 78 -4.70 -2.83 8.26
C TYR A 78 -5.57 -2.70 9.50
N ARG A 79 -4.95 -2.67 10.68
CA ARG A 79 -5.68 -2.64 11.95
C ARG A 79 -5.00 -1.78 13.02
N ASP A 80 -5.77 -1.11 13.87
CA ASP A 80 -5.25 -0.39 15.04
C ASP A 80 -4.18 0.65 14.63
N ILE A 81 -4.56 1.62 13.78
CA ILE A 81 -3.64 2.64 13.24
C ILE A 81 -4.13 4.03 13.65
N VAL A 82 -3.23 4.83 14.22
CA VAL A 82 -3.52 6.23 14.60
C VAL A 82 -2.57 7.16 13.87
N THR A 83 -3.12 8.16 13.19
CA THR A 83 -2.35 9.12 12.40
C THR A 83 -2.75 10.56 12.71
N THR A 84 -1.78 11.47 12.59
CA THR A 84 -2.00 12.91 12.77
C THR A 84 -1.32 13.70 11.67
N ASN A 85 -1.89 14.85 11.33
CA ASN A 85 -1.34 15.78 10.34
C ASN A 85 -1.09 15.12 8.96
N VAL A 86 -2.12 14.43 8.44
CA VAL A 86 -2.03 13.71 7.16
C VAL A 86 -2.62 14.51 6.01
N THR A 87 -1.92 14.58 4.87
CA THR A 87 -2.44 15.26 3.67
C THR A 87 -3.63 14.50 3.06
N SER A 88 -3.55 13.17 2.99
CA SER A 88 -4.60 12.35 2.41
C SER A 88 -4.67 10.96 3.04
N ALA A 89 -5.89 10.50 3.33
CA ALA A 89 -6.11 9.22 4.00
C ALA A 89 -5.60 8.04 3.17
N ALA A 90 -6.00 7.97 1.90
CA ALA A 90 -5.61 6.87 1.04
C ALA A 90 -5.60 7.24 -0.45
N ARG A 91 -4.79 6.52 -1.22
CA ARG A 91 -4.88 6.42 -2.68
C ARG A 91 -4.75 4.94 -3.04
N LEU A 92 -5.84 4.35 -3.50
CA LEU A 92 -5.94 2.90 -3.74
C LEU A 92 -6.15 2.65 -5.24
N GLU A 93 -5.06 2.62 -6.00
CA GLU A 93 -5.11 2.43 -7.45
C GLU A 93 -4.76 0.99 -7.81
N GLY A 94 -5.74 0.27 -8.35
CA GLY A 94 -5.58 -1.08 -8.87
C GLY A 94 -5.06 -1.11 -10.31
N ILE A 95 -5.25 -2.26 -10.96
CA ILE A 95 -4.98 -2.46 -12.39
C ILE A 95 -6.34 -2.53 -13.09
N ALA A 96 -6.54 -1.83 -14.21
CA ALA A 96 -7.86 -1.80 -14.87
C ALA A 96 -8.40 -3.20 -15.25
N GLN A 97 -7.51 -4.13 -15.57
CA GLN A 97 -7.84 -5.50 -15.96
C GLN A 97 -7.76 -6.52 -14.81
N ASP A 98 -7.42 -6.09 -13.59
CA ASP A 98 -7.29 -7.00 -12.45
C ASP A 98 -7.68 -6.35 -11.11
N ARG A 99 -8.43 -7.09 -10.28
CA ARG A 99 -9.03 -6.56 -9.06
C ARG A 99 -8.17 -6.91 -7.85
N PHE A 100 -7.82 -5.89 -7.06
CA PHE A 100 -7.27 -6.11 -5.73
C PHE A 100 -8.41 -6.49 -4.80
N THR A 101 -8.28 -7.59 -4.06
CA THR A 101 -9.38 -8.18 -3.28
C THR A 101 -9.03 -8.38 -1.81
N GLY A 102 -10.04 -8.37 -0.93
CA GLY A 102 -9.83 -8.61 0.50
C GLY A 102 -8.95 -7.55 1.17
N ILE A 103 -9.15 -6.27 0.84
CA ILE A 103 -8.52 -5.16 1.55
C ILE A 103 -9.40 -4.83 2.77
N CYS A 104 -8.86 -4.99 3.97
CA CYS A 104 -9.55 -4.71 5.23
C CYS A 104 -8.83 -3.56 5.96
N ILE A 105 -9.59 -2.53 6.34
CA ILE A 105 -9.12 -1.40 7.18
C ILE A 105 -10.05 -1.34 8.38
N SER A 106 -9.52 -1.55 9.59
CA SER A 106 -10.31 -1.63 10.82
C SER A 106 -9.64 -0.89 11.98
N ASN A 107 -10.44 -0.26 12.85
CA ASN A 107 -9.94 0.53 13.98
C ASN A 107 -8.81 1.51 13.59
N VAL A 108 -9.11 2.40 12.65
CA VAL A 108 -8.15 3.39 12.14
C VAL A 108 -8.67 4.80 12.38
N THR A 109 -7.84 5.65 12.98
CA THR A 109 -8.11 7.07 13.19
C THR A 109 -7.13 7.91 12.38
N ILE A 110 -7.65 8.72 11.45
CA ILE A 110 -6.85 9.58 10.58
C ILE A 110 -7.20 11.04 10.84
N SER A 111 -6.26 11.79 11.42
CA SER A 111 -6.42 13.24 11.57
C SER A 111 -5.75 13.96 10.40
N LEU A 112 -6.55 14.56 9.52
CA LEU A 112 -6.06 15.29 8.36
C LEU A 112 -5.34 16.60 8.76
N SER A 113 -4.43 17.06 7.91
CA SER A 113 -3.77 18.35 8.08
C SER A 113 -4.79 19.49 7.89
N LYS A 114 -4.75 20.47 8.80
CA LYS A 114 -5.65 21.65 8.77
C LYS A 114 -5.57 22.44 7.46
N THR A 115 -4.39 22.43 6.83
CA THR A 115 -4.16 23.03 5.53
C THR A 115 -4.16 21.92 4.47
N PRO A 116 -5.17 21.85 3.59
CA PRO A 116 -5.15 20.91 2.49
C PRO A 116 -4.01 21.27 1.54
N LYS A 117 -3.12 20.31 1.23
CA LYS A 117 -2.25 20.45 0.05
C LYS A 117 -3.04 20.00 -1.17
N LYS A 118 -3.10 20.84 -2.20
CA LYS A 118 -3.68 20.48 -3.50
C LYS A 118 -2.92 19.24 -4.03
N LEU A 119 -3.65 18.17 -4.34
CA LEU A 119 -3.10 16.89 -4.79
C LEU A 119 -2.68 16.92 -6.25
#